data_AF-A0A9X1VGN1-F1
#
_entry.id   AF-A0A9X1VGN1-F1
#
_cell.length_a   1.000
_cell.length_b   1.000
_cell.length_c   1.000
_cell.angle_alpha   90.00
_cell.angle_beta   90.00
_cell.angle_gamma   90.00
#
_symmetry.space_group_name_H-M   'P 1'
#
loop_
_entity.id
_entity.type
_entity.pdbx_description
1 polymer ?
#
loop_
_entity_poly.entity_id
_entity_poly.type
_entity_poly.pdbx_seq_one_letter_code
_entity_poly.pdbx_strand_id
1 'polypeptide(L)'
;MQLLSTLRNRIPSLALVLSLLTSALLTSCGSGRRADGSLTIFGVMYLLFAVFAFLSLIKQDWSIGKKIIWGLIIWFFPFGGSIIYFLFSGRS
;
A
#
# COMPACT_ATOMS: atom_id res chain seq x y z
N MET A 1 12.21 4.67 38.86
CA MET A 1 12.80 5.00 37.53
C MET A 1 13.46 3.80 36.81
N GLN A 2 13.30 2.54 37.26
CA GLN A 2 13.94 1.38 36.58
C GLN A 2 13.02 0.61 35.61
N LEU A 3 11.70 0.80 35.70
CA LEU A 3 10.73 0.15 34.81
C LEU A 3 10.75 0.75 33.39
N LEU A 4 11.03 2.06 33.28
CA LEU A 4 11.18 2.78 32.01
C LEU A 4 12.43 2.36 31.23
N SER A 5 13.55 2.06 31.92
CA SER A 5 14.78 1.58 31.29
C SER A 5 14.65 0.15 30.74
N THR A 6 13.84 -0.69 31.39
CA THR A 6 13.61 -2.08 30.94
C THR A 6 12.70 -2.13 29.71
N LEU A 7 11.70 -1.24 29.63
CA LEU A 7 10.85 -1.09 28.45
C LEU A 7 11.67 -0.58 27.25
N ARG A 8 12.55 0.40 27.44
CA ARG A 8 13.44 0.96 26.39
C ARG A 8 14.27 -0.10 25.65
N ASN A 9 14.64 -1.20 26.32
CA ASN A 9 15.52 -2.22 25.75
C ASN A 9 14.79 -3.37 25.01
N ARG A 10 13.45 -3.44 25.10
CA ARG A 10 12.62 -4.49 24.45
C ARG A 10 11.80 -3.97 23.25
N ILE A 11 11.77 -2.65 23.06
CA ILE A 11 11.02 -1.96 22.01
C ILE A 11 11.68 -1.96 20.61
N PRO A 12 13.01 -2.14 20.40
CA PRO A 12 13.63 -1.67 19.16
C PRO A 12 13.13 -2.42 17.91
N SER A 13 12.95 -3.74 17.99
CA SER A 13 12.52 -4.54 16.84
C SER A 13 11.01 -4.42 16.57
N LEU A 14 10.18 -4.48 17.61
CA LEU A 14 8.72 -4.47 17.47
C LEU A 14 8.21 -3.08 17.05
N ALA A 15 8.81 -2.02 17.57
CA ALA A 15 8.50 -0.66 17.12
C ALA A 15 8.97 -0.40 15.68
N LEU A 16 10.13 -0.94 15.28
CA LEU A 16 10.58 -0.87 13.87
C LEU A 16 9.61 -1.59 12.94
N VAL A 17 9.20 -2.82 13.29
CA VAL A 17 8.22 -3.57 12.49
C VAL A 17 6.88 -2.85 12.42
N LEU A 18 6.40 -2.31 13.54
CA LEU A 18 5.15 -1.57 13.59
C LEU A 18 5.22 -0.27 12.78
N SER A 19 6.32 0.47 12.88
CA SER A 19 6.55 1.71 12.13
C SER A 19 6.70 1.45 10.62
N LEU A 20 7.31 0.33 10.24
CA LEU A 20 7.39 -0.09 8.84
C LEU A 20 6.02 -0.50 8.30
N LEU A 21 5.24 -1.25 9.09
CA LEU A 21 3.86 -1.64 8.77
C LEU A 21 2.96 -0.42 8.58
N THR A 22 2.99 0.54 9.51
CA THR A 22 2.15 1.75 9.39
C THR A 22 2.57 2.62 8.22
N SER A 23 3.88 2.73 7.95
CA SER A 23 4.39 3.46 6.77
C SER A 23 3.92 2.82 5.46
N ALA A 24 3.99 1.48 5.36
CA ALA A 24 3.47 0.75 4.20
C ALA A 24 1.95 0.87 4.07
N LEU A 25 1.23 0.92 5.19
CA LEU A 25 -0.23 1.02 5.19
C LEU A 25 -0.72 2.45 4.83
N LEU A 26 0.06 3.48 5.11
CA LEU A 26 -0.30 4.89 4.90
C LEU A 26 0.32 5.48 3.62
N THR A 27 0.88 4.66 2.72
CA THR A 27 1.58 5.13 1.50
C THR A 27 0.73 6.06 0.62
N SER A 28 -0.60 5.93 0.67
CA SER A 28 -1.56 6.78 -0.07
C SER A 28 -1.64 8.23 0.45
N CYS A 29 -1.24 8.48 1.70
CA CYS A 29 -1.25 9.81 2.31
C CYS A 29 0.07 10.56 2.05
N GLY A 30 0.23 11.10 0.84
CA GLY A 30 1.14 12.23 0.57
C GLY A 30 2.59 11.92 0.22
N SER A 31 3.06 10.66 0.28
CA SER A 31 4.46 10.31 -0.06
C SER A 31 4.83 10.58 -1.54
N GLY A 32 3.85 10.57 -2.43
CA GLY A 32 4.03 10.79 -3.87
C GLY A 32 4.01 12.25 -4.31
N ARG A 33 3.84 13.21 -3.40
CA ARG A 33 3.72 14.64 -3.70
C ARG A 33 4.82 15.44 -3.03
N ARG A 34 5.41 16.36 -3.78
CA ARG A 34 6.36 17.35 -3.28
C ARG A 34 5.61 18.48 -2.56
N ALA A 35 6.35 19.27 -1.77
CA ALA A 35 5.79 20.42 -1.05
C ALA A 35 5.20 21.51 -1.98
N ASP A 36 5.65 21.55 -3.24
CA ASP A 36 5.11 22.43 -4.29
C ASP A 36 3.83 21.87 -4.95
N GLY A 37 3.32 20.72 -4.50
CA GLY A 37 2.14 20.06 -5.04
C GLY A 37 2.40 19.17 -6.27
N SER A 38 3.62 19.18 -6.82
CA SER A 38 4.00 18.34 -7.96
C SER A 38 4.13 16.86 -7.57
N LEU A 39 3.93 15.96 -8.54
CA LEU A 39 4.15 14.53 -8.33
C LEU A 39 5.65 14.21 -8.36
N THR A 40 6.11 13.40 -7.42
CA THR A 40 7.43 12.79 -7.48
C THR A 40 7.44 11.69 -8.55
N ILE A 41 8.62 11.25 -8.99
CA ILE A 41 8.74 10.12 -9.93
C ILE A 41 8.02 8.87 -9.37
N PHE A 42 8.15 8.62 -8.07
CA PHE A 42 7.47 7.54 -7.37
C PHE A 42 5.96 7.76 -7.29
N GLY A 43 5.50 9.01 -7.12
CA GLY A 43 4.08 9.37 -7.19
C GLY A 43 3.46 9.15 -8.58
N VAL A 44 4.22 9.40 -9.64
CA VAL A 44 3.79 9.09 -11.02
C VAL A 44 3.71 7.58 -11.24
N MET A 45 4.76 6.84 -10.87
CA MET A 45 4.76 5.37 -10.96
C MET A 45 3.63 4.74 -10.15
N TYR A 46 3.39 5.24 -8.94
CA TYR A 46 2.27 4.86 -8.07
C TYR A 46 0.93 4.97 -8.81
N LEU A 47 0.70 6.10 -9.48
CA LEU A 47 -0.54 6.37 -10.21
C LEU A 47 -0.69 5.44 -11.42
N LEU A 48 0.38 5.23 -12.18
CA LEU A 48 0.38 4.33 -13.34
C LEU A 48 0.07 2.89 -12.94
N PHE A 49 0.69 2.38 -11.87
CA PHE A 49 0.42 1.03 -11.37
C PHE A 49 -1.02 0.88 -10.86
N ALA A 50 -1.53 1.88 -10.13
CA ALA A 50 -2.91 1.89 -9.66
C ALA A 50 -3.90 1.80 -10.83
N VAL A 51 -3.73 2.67 -11.83
CA VAL A 51 -4.60 2.73 -13.01
C VAL A 51 -4.52 1.44 -13.81
N PHE A 52 -3.31 0.93 -14.05
CA PHE A 52 -3.13 -0.31 -14.81
C PHE A 52 -3.80 -1.51 -14.12
N ALA A 53 -3.61 -1.66 -12.81
CA ALA A 53 -4.25 -2.72 -12.04
C ALA A 53 -5.77 -2.57 -12.00
N PHE A 54 -6.27 -1.34 -11.87
CA PHE A 54 -7.70 -1.06 -11.87
C PHE A 54 -8.37 -1.35 -13.22
N LEU A 55 -7.74 -0.94 -14.34
CA LEU A 55 -8.21 -1.29 -15.68
C LEU A 55 -8.23 -2.80 -15.88
N SER A 56 -7.20 -3.49 -15.41
CA SER A 56 -7.15 -4.95 -15.46
C SER A 56 -8.24 -5.60 -14.59
N LEU A 57 -8.60 -5.00 -13.46
CA LEU A 57 -9.64 -5.50 -12.56
C LEU A 57 -11.03 -5.39 -13.18
N ILE A 58 -11.31 -4.29 -13.89
CA ILE A 58 -12.58 -4.10 -14.60
C ILE A 58 -12.80 -5.21 -15.62
N LYS A 59 -11.74 -5.58 -16.36
CA LYS A 59 -11.75 -6.60 -17.40
C LYS A 59 -11.99 -8.03 -16.89
N GLN A 60 -11.94 -8.26 -15.58
CA GLN A 60 -12.03 -9.62 -15.04
C GLN A 60 -13.47 -10.09 -14.88
N ASP A 61 -13.75 -11.37 -15.15
CA ASP A 61 -15.11 -11.95 -15.07
C ASP A 61 -15.57 -12.28 -13.64
N TRP A 62 -15.03 -11.56 -12.65
CA TRP A 62 -15.39 -11.75 -11.25
C TRP A 62 -16.73 -11.09 -10.89
N SER A 63 -17.38 -11.61 -9.85
CA SER A 63 -18.57 -10.97 -9.27
C SER A 63 -18.28 -9.53 -8.83
N ILE A 64 -19.30 -8.68 -8.86
CA ILE A 64 -19.17 -7.25 -8.56
C ILE A 64 -18.57 -7.00 -7.16
N GLY A 65 -18.95 -7.81 -6.16
CA GLY A 65 -18.43 -7.69 -4.80
C GLY A 65 -16.93 -7.96 -4.73
N LYS A 66 -16.44 -8.98 -5.45
CA LYS A 66 -15.01 -9.29 -5.52
C LYS A 66 -14.22 -8.17 -6.23
N LYS A 67 -14.81 -7.54 -7.26
CA LYS A 67 -14.21 -6.36 -7.90
C LYS A 67 -14.13 -5.17 -6.94
N ILE A 68 -15.17 -4.89 -6.17
CA ILE A 68 -15.16 -3.78 -5.22
C ILE A 68 -14.07 -3.98 -4.15
N ILE A 69 -13.95 -5.18 -3.59
CA ILE A 69 -12.92 -5.49 -2.59
C ILE A 69 -11.52 -5.29 -3.15
N TRP A 70 -11.24 -5.86 -4.33
CA TRP A 70 -9.94 -5.70 -4.97
C TRP A 70 -9.65 -4.26 -5.40
N GLY A 71 -10.67 -3.54 -5.86
CA GLY A 71 -10.55 -2.12 -6.20
C GLY A 71 -10.17 -1.28 -4.99
N LEU A 72 -10.77 -1.57 -3.83
CA LEU A 72 -10.43 -0.92 -2.57
C LEU A 72 -8.99 -1.22 -2.14
N ILE A 73 -8.58 -2.49 -2.24
CA ILE A 73 -7.20 -2.90 -1.91
C ILE A 73 -6.17 -2.20 -2.81
N ILE A 74 -6.40 -2.17 -4.13
CA ILE A 74 -5.54 -1.47 -5.09
C ILE A 74 -5.54 0.03 -4.82
N TRP A 75 -6.68 0.63 -4.43
CA TRP A 75 -6.78 2.05 -4.15
C TRP A 75 -6.00 2.50 -2.91
N PHE A 76 -6.12 1.76 -1.80
CA PHE A 76 -5.40 2.07 -0.57
C PHE A 76 -3.92 1.69 -0.64
N PHE A 77 -3.60 0.62 -1.38
CA PHE A 77 -2.24 0.12 -1.53
C PHE A 77 -1.89 -0.08 -3.02
N PRO A 78 -1.64 0.97 -3.81
CA PRO A 78 -1.35 0.79 -5.23
C PRO A 78 -0.18 -0.11 -5.54
N PHE A 79 0.92 -0.04 -4.80
CA PHE A 79 2.02 -0.99 -5.00
C PHE A 79 1.69 -2.36 -4.43
N GLY A 80 1.49 -2.48 -3.10
CA GLY A 80 1.23 -3.77 -2.47
C GLY A 80 -0.04 -4.46 -2.98
N GLY A 81 -1.14 -3.72 -3.03
CA GLY A 81 -2.42 -4.17 -3.54
C GLY A 81 -2.41 -4.53 -5.02
N SER A 82 -1.68 -3.81 -5.90
CA SER A 82 -1.55 -4.24 -7.30
C SER A 82 -0.68 -5.50 -7.44
N ILE A 83 0.43 -5.60 -6.70
CA ILE A 83 1.31 -6.79 -6.71
C ILE A 83 0.52 -8.03 -6.28
N ILE A 84 -0.16 -7.95 -5.13
CA ILE A 84 -0.99 -9.04 -4.61
C ILE A 84 -2.14 -9.31 -5.59
N TYR A 85 -2.75 -8.27 -6.17
CA TYR A 85 -3.77 -8.44 -7.21
C TYR A 85 -3.26 -9.24 -8.39
N PHE A 86 -2.11 -8.90 -8.96
CA PHE A 86 -1.57 -9.63 -10.11
C PHE A 86 -1.28 -11.09 -9.76
N LEU A 87 -0.68 -11.38 -8.59
CA LEU A 87 -0.39 -12.74 -8.12
C LEU A 87 -1.66 -13.59 -7.94
N PHE A 88 -2.72 -13.03 -7.35
CA PHE A 88 -3.96 -13.75 -7.06
C PHE A 88 -5.03 -13.63 -8.16
N SER A 89 -4.80 -12.80 -9.17
CA SER A 89 -5.75 -12.62 -10.27
C SER A 89 -5.87 -13.84 -11.19
N GLY A 90 -4.97 -14.83 -11.04
CA GLY A 90 -5.02 -16.08 -11.78
C GLY A 90 -4.75 -15.90 -13.28
N ARG A 91 -4.00 -14.88 -13.65
CA ARG A 91 -3.62 -14.61 -15.04
C ARG A 91 -2.37 -15.42 -15.40
N SER A 92 -2.60 -16.55 -16.04
CA SER A 92 -1.69 -17.20 -16.99
C SER A 92 -2.01 -16.72 -18.39
#